data_AF-A0A5A7UD99-F1
#
_entry.id   AF-A0A5A7UD99-F1
#
_cell.length_a   1.000
_cell.length_b   1.000
_cell.length_c   1.000
_cell.angle_alpha   90.00
_cell.angle_beta   90.00
_cell.angle_gamma   90.00
#
_symmetry.space_group_name_H-M   'P 1'
#
loop_
_entity.id
_entity.type
_entity.pdbx_description
1 polymer ?
#
loop_
_entity_poly.entity_id
_entity_poly.type
_entity_poly.pdbx_seq_one_letter_code
_entity_poly.pdbx_strand_id
1 'polypeptide(L)'
;MKSGVLIKIKEEVQKKIEAEFLTVSKYPEWVANIVVVPKKDGKVRICVDYRDLNRANPEDNFLLPNIDMIVDNTVGYSTFSFIDGFSGYNQIKMAAEDRETIFITL
;
A
#
# COMPACT_ATOMS: atom_id res chain seq x y z
N MET A 1 19.56 -8.80 12.20
CA MET A 1 19.16 -8.77 10.77
C MET A 1 20.42 -8.83 9.91
N LYS A 2 20.50 -9.66 8.85
CA LYS A 2 21.72 -9.74 8.01
C LYS A 2 22.01 -8.37 7.40
N SER A 3 23.26 -7.89 7.46
CA SER A 3 23.67 -6.54 7.03
C SER A 3 23.22 -6.16 5.62
N GLY A 4 23.22 -7.11 4.69
CA GLY A 4 22.75 -6.87 3.30
C GLY A 4 21.24 -6.61 3.16
N VAL A 5 20.41 -7.04 4.12
CA VAL A 5 18.95 -6.78 4.08
C VAL A 5 18.64 -5.35 4.53
N LEU A 6 19.36 -4.85 5.54
CA LEU A 6 19.23 -3.46 6.00
C LEU A 6 19.51 -2.44 4.89
N ILE A 7 20.53 -2.69 4.06
CA ILE A 7 20.87 -1.82 2.92
C ILE A 7 19.68 -1.74 1.96
N LYS A 8 19.12 -2.89 1.58
CA LYS A 8 17.97 -2.96 0.65
C LYS A 8 16.71 -2.31 1.22
N ILE A 9 16.48 -2.41 2.53
CA ILE A 9 15.38 -1.71 3.19
C ILE A 9 15.58 -0.20 3.06
N LYS A 10 16.77 0.32 3.39
CA LYS A 10 17.07 1.75 3.30
C LYS A 10 16.88 2.29 1.88
N GLU A 11 17.37 1.55 0.87
CA GLU A 11 17.17 1.91 -0.55
C GLU A 11 15.69 1.99 -0.94
N GLU A 12 14.87 1.02 -0.53
CA GLU A 12 13.44 1.01 -0.86
C GLU A 12 12.65 2.09 -0.10
N VAL A 13 13.00 2.38 1.16
CA VAL A 13 12.40 3.50 1.91
C VAL A 13 12.73 4.83 1.23
N GLN A 14 14.01 5.03 0.87
CA GLN A 14 14.46 6.27 0.24
C GLN A 14 13.73 6.55 -1.08
N LYS A 15 13.59 5.53 -1.94
CA LYS A 15 12.81 5.67 -3.20
C LYS A 15 11.36 6.09 -2.96
N LYS A 16 10.73 5.58 -1.90
CA LYS A 16 9.35 5.91 -1.57
C LYS A 16 9.21 7.33 -1.01
N ILE A 17 10.22 7.84 -0.30
CA ILE A 17 10.27 9.24 0.14
C ILE A 17 10.45 10.17 -1.06
N GLU A 18 11.36 9.85 -1.98
CA GLU A 18 11.59 10.62 -3.21
C GLU A 18 10.35 10.65 -4.12
N ALA A 19 9.55 9.58 -4.12
CA ALA A 19 8.27 9.51 -4.82
C ALA A 19 7.10 10.18 -4.08
N GLU A 20 7.35 10.84 -2.94
CA GLU A 20 6.35 11.47 -2.07
C GLU A 20 5.27 10.51 -1.52
N PHE A 21 5.52 9.20 -1.55
CA PHE A 21 4.62 8.20 -0.96
C PHE A 21 4.76 8.09 0.56
N LEU A 22 5.94 8.44 1.08
CA LEU A 22 6.24 8.42 2.50
C LEU A 22 6.78 9.77 2.95
N THR A 23 6.44 10.17 4.18
CA THR A 23 7.02 11.34 4.84
C THR A 23 7.53 10.96 6.23
N VAL A 24 8.52 11.69 6.72
CA VAL A 24 9.09 11.44 8.04
C VAL A 24 8.21 12.11 9.10
N SER A 25 7.60 11.32 9.97
CA SER A 25 6.88 11.81 11.15
C SER A 25 7.81 11.86 12.38
N LYS A 26 7.61 12.87 13.23
CA LYS A 26 8.30 13.01 14.51
C LYS A 26 7.30 12.78 15.63
N TYR A 27 7.58 11.81 16.49
CA TYR A 27 6.74 11.45 17.65
C TYR A 27 5.33 10.95 17.27
N PRO A 28 5.21 9.83 16.53
CA PRO A 28 3.90 9.31 16.15
C PRO A 28 3.18 8.70 17.36
N GLU A 29 1.86 8.88 17.43
CA GLU A 29 1.02 8.25 18.47
C GLU A 29 0.87 6.74 18.27
N TRP A 30 0.83 6.31 17.02
CA TRP A 30 0.76 4.91 16.65
C TRP A 30 2.10 4.41 16.13
N VAL A 31 2.30 3.09 16.20
CA VAL A 31 3.45 2.40 15.59
C VAL A 31 3.06 0.99 15.10
N ALA A 32 3.65 0.53 14.00
CA ALA A 32 3.34 -0.71 13.30
C ALA A 32 4.65 -1.31 12.77
N ASN A 33 4.73 -2.63 12.80
CA ASN A 33 5.93 -3.35 12.41
C ASN A 33 6.09 -3.40 10.89
N ILE A 34 7.34 -3.39 10.43
CA ILE A 34 7.67 -3.67 9.03
C ILE A 34 7.95 -5.16 8.82
N VAL A 35 7.43 -5.70 7.74
CA VAL A 35 7.67 -7.06 7.27
C VAL A 35 8.37 -7.00 5.92
N VAL A 36 9.56 -7.58 5.85
CA VAL A 36 10.39 -7.56 4.64
C VAL A 36 10.16 -8.84 3.87
N VAL A 37 9.57 -8.72 2.68
CA VAL A 37 9.26 -9.87 1.81
C VAL A 37 10.25 -9.90 0.65
N PRO A 38 11.06 -10.97 0.49
CA PRO A 38 11.94 -11.10 -0.66
C PRO A 38 11.13 -11.38 -1.93
N LYS A 39 11.48 -10.70 -3.02
CA LYS A 39 10.94 -10.97 -4.35
C LYS A 39 11.85 -11.92 -5.13
N LYS A 40 11.27 -12.59 -6.14
CA LYS A 40 12.01 -13.51 -7.04
C LYS A 40 13.13 -12.81 -7.83
N ASP A 41 13.00 -11.52 -8.07
CA ASP A 41 13.98 -10.67 -8.77
C ASP A 41 15.16 -10.22 -7.87
N GLY A 42 15.23 -10.70 -6.63
CA GLY A 42 16.26 -10.34 -5.67
C GLY A 42 16.05 -8.99 -4.97
N LYS A 43 14.97 -8.26 -5.28
CA LYS A 43 14.54 -7.06 -4.55
C LYS A 43 13.78 -7.44 -3.28
N VAL A 44 13.50 -6.44 -2.45
CA VAL A 44 12.65 -6.59 -1.26
C VAL A 44 11.37 -5.78 -1.42
N ARG A 45 10.27 -6.26 -0.86
CA ARG A 45 9.03 -5.50 -0.66
C ARG A 45 8.92 -5.18 0.82
N ILE A 46 8.82 -3.90 1.15
CA ILE A 46 8.49 -3.44 2.50
C ILE A 46 6.97 -3.47 2.63
N CYS A 47 6.48 -4.35 3.49
CA CYS A 47 5.08 -4.40 3.91
C CYS A 47 4.97 -3.85 5.33
N VAL A 48 3.87 -3.18 5.63
CA VAL A 48 3.55 -2.72 6.99
C VAL A 48 2.47 -3.65 7.54
N ASP A 49 2.65 -4.08 8.78
CA ASP A 49 1.67 -4.89 9.48
C ASP A 49 0.56 -4.02 10.09
N TYR A 50 -0.50 -3.81 9.30
CA TYR A 50 -1.65 -2.99 9.70
C TYR A 50 -2.69 -3.73 10.54
N ARG A 51 -2.41 -4.93 11.08
CA ARG A 51 -3.44 -5.74 11.76
C ARG A 51 -4.11 -5.01 12.94
N ASP A 52 -3.33 -4.33 13.77
CA ASP A 52 -3.88 -3.62 14.92
C ASP A 52 -4.55 -2.30 14.51
N LEU A 53 -4.01 -1.61 13.50
CA LEU A 53 -4.63 -0.42 12.91
C LEU A 53 -6.01 -0.75 12.30
N ASN A 54 -6.09 -1.85 11.53
CA ASN A 54 -7.34 -2.26 10.87
C ASN A 54 -8.41 -2.70 11.87
N ARG A 55 -8.03 -3.20 13.06
CA ARG A 55 -8.98 -3.53 14.13
C ARG A 55 -9.50 -2.30 14.87
N ALA A 56 -8.68 -1.24 14.95
CA ALA A 56 -9.04 0.01 15.61
C ALA A 56 -9.92 0.90 14.73
N ASN A 57 -9.83 0.76 13.41
CA ASN A 57 -10.64 1.52 12.45
C ASN A 57 -12.00 0.88 12.19
N PRO A 58 -13.07 1.68 12.00
CA PRO A 58 -14.35 1.17 11.55
C PRO A 58 -14.24 0.59 10.13
N GLU A 59 -14.97 -0.49 9.85
CA GLU A 59 -15.02 -1.07 8.51
C GLU A 59 -15.85 -0.18 7.58
N ASP A 60 -15.24 0.26 6.47
CA ASP A 60 -15.95 0.92 5.37
C ASP A 60 -16.42 -0.13 4.36
N ASN A 61 -17.71 -0.44 4.41
CA ASN A 61 -18.34 -1.43 3.55
C ASN A 61 -18.79 -0.81 2.22
N PHE A 62 -17.82 -0.39 1.41
CA PHE A 62 -18.10 0.00 0.04
C PHE A 62 -18.57 -1.21 -0.78
N LEU A 63 -19.79 -1.13 -1.31
CA LEU A 63 -20.37 -2.23 -2.08
C LEU A 63 -19.66 -2.36 -3.43
N LEU A 64 -18.91 -3.43 -3.60
CA LEU A 64 -18.38 -3.81 -4.90
C LEU A 64 -19.50 -4.40 -5.76
N PRO A 65 -19.58 -4.05 -7.06
CA PRO A 65 -20.55 -4.65 -7.97
C PRO A 65 -20.36 -6.16 -8.06
N ASN A 66 -21.47 -6.89 -8.13
CA ASN A 66 -21.44 -8.33 -8.37
C ASN A 66 -20.80 -8.62 -9.73
N ILE A 67 -19.93 -9.64 -9.80
CA ILE A 67 -19.19 -9.97 -11.01
C ILE A 67 -20.10 -10.35 -12.18
N ASP A 68 -21.19 -11.09 -11.94
CA ASP A 68 -22.15 -11.49 -12.95
C ASP A 68 -22.84 -10.26 -13.54
N MET A 69 -23.19 -9.28 -12.70
CA MET A 69 -23.76 -8.01 -13.15
C MET A 69 -22.79 -7.24 -14.06
N ILE A 70 -21.49 -7.21 -13.73
CA ILE A 70 -20.49 -6.56 -14.58
C ILE A 70 -20.41 -7.27 -15.94
N VAL A 71 -20.43 -8.61 -15.96
CA VAL A 71 -20.37 -9.41 -17.18
C VAL A 71 -21.64 -9.25 -18.02
N ASP A 72 -22.82 -9.32 -17.41
CA ASP A 72 -24.10 -9.15 -18.11
C ASP A 72 -24.22 -7.77 -18.76
N ASN A 73 -23.73 -6.73 -18.07
CA ASN A 73 -23.67 -5.37 -18.61
C ASN A 73 -22.78 -5.23 -19.85
N THR A 74 -21.90 -6.21 -20.11
CA THR A 74 -21.04 -6.23 -21.29
C THR A 74 -21.64 -6.98 -22.48
N VAL A 75 -22.80 -7.61 -22.33
CA VAL A 75 -23.47 -8.34 -23.43
C VAL A 75 -23.87 -7.38 -24.55
N GLY A 76 -23.56 -7.75 -25.79
CA GLY A 76 -23.93 -6.98 -26.99
C GLY A 76 -22.88 -5.97 -27.45
N TYR A 77 -21.80 -5.76 -26.70
CA TYR A 77 -20.64 -4.98 -27.15
C TYR A 77 -19.66 -5.86 -27.94
N SER A 78 -19.14 -5.35 -29.05
CA SER A 78 -18.22 -6.09 -29.94
C SER A 78 -16.74 -5.96 -29.56
N THR A 79 -16.40 -4.98 -28.73
CA THR A 79 -15.01 -4.67 -28.34
C THR A 79 -14.93 -4.24 -26.89
N PHE A 80 -13.89 -4.70 -26.20
CA PHE A 80 -13.56 -4.31 -24.82
C PHE A 80 -12.16 -3.70 -24.75
N SER A 81 -12.01 -2.70 -23.91
CA SER A 81 -10.71 -2.11 -23.54
C SER A 81 -10.54 -2.22 -22.03
N PHE A 82 -9.37 -2.69 -21.61
CA PHE A 82 -9.00 -2.83 -20.20
C PHE A 82 -7.88 -1.86 -19.88
N ILE A 83 -8.02 -1.14 -18.77
CA ILE A 83 -7.00 -0.21 -18.26
C ILE A 83 -6.59 -0.69 -16.87
N ASP A 84 -5.29 -0.85 -16.65
CA ASP A 84 -4.74 -1.16 -15.33
C ASP A 84 -4.45 0.13 -14.55
N GLY A 85 -4.98 0.22 -13.34
CA GLY A 85 -4.67 1.28 -12.38
C GLY A 85 -3.32 1.01 -11.72
N PHE A 86 -2.23 1.07 -12.48
CA PHE A 86 -0.89 0.72 -11.99
C PHE A 86 -0.55 1.46 -10.70
N SER A 87 -0.26 0.72 -9.62
CA SER A 87 0.00 1.27 -8.29
C SER A 87 -1.13 2.16 -7.74
N GLY A 88 -2.39 1.88 -8.10
CA GLY A 88 -3.55 2.72 -7.77
C GLY A 88 -3.66 3.13 -6.30
N TYR A 89 -3.30 2.24 -5.36
CA TYR A 89 -3.26 2.57 -3.93
C TYR A 89 -2.37 3.78 -3.59
N ASN A 90 -1.24 3.95 -4.27
CA ASN A 90 -0.31 5.05 -4.00
C ASN A 90 -0.71 6.35 -4.71
N GLN A 91 -1.73 6.31 -5.59
CA GLN A 91 -2.20 7.50 -6.30
C GLN A 91 -3.23 8.30 -5.49
N ILE A 92 -3.94 7.62 -4.58
CA ILE A 92 -4.94 8.24 -3.72
C ILE A 92 -4.22 8.85 -2.50
N LYS A 93 -4.36 10.16 -2.31
CA LYS A 93 -3.74 10.87 -1.19
C LYS A 93 -4.51 10.60 0.11
N MET A 94 -3.79 10.38 1.19
CA MET A 94 -4.38 10.35 2.54
C MET A 94 -4.83 11.76 2.97
N ALA A 95 -5.97 11.81 3.66
CA ALA A 95 -6.44 13.02 4.34
C ALA A 95 -5.38 13.50 5.34
N ALA A 96 -5.24 14.81 5.50
CA ALA A 96 -4.12 15.39 6.26
C ALA A 96 -4.12 14.96 7.73
N GLU A 97 -5.31 14.83 8.34
CA GLU A 97 -5.52 14.35 9.71
C GLU A 97 -5.13 12.88 9.90
N ASP A 98 -5.26 12.03 8.88
CA ASP A 98 -4.99 10.59 8.97
C ASP A 98 -3.53 10.22 8.64
N ARG A 99 -2.71 11.18 8.21
CA ARG A 99 -1.32 10.95 7.76
C ARG A 99 -0.36 10.49 8.86
N GLU A 100 -0.72 10.65 10.13
CA GLU A 100 0.13 10.24 11.25
C GLU A 100 0.22 8.72 11.44
N THR A 101 -0.41 7.95 10.55
CA THR A 101 -0.31 6.48 10.47
C THR A 101 1.04 5.97 9.89
N ILE A 102 2.13 6.25 10.62
CA ILE A 102 3.24 5.32 10.97
C ILE A 102 4.25 4.78 9.94
N PHE A 103 5.54 4.93 10.28
CA PHE A 103 6.56 3.84 10.25
C PHE A 103 7.74 4.14 11.22
N ILE A 104 8.34 3.09 11.80
CA ILE A 104 9.64 3.14 12.52
C ILE A 104 10.79 3.14 11.51
N THR A 105 11.78 3.99 11.72
CA THR A 105 13.13 3.88 11.14
C THR A 105 14.02 2.97 12.01
N LEU A 106 14.65 1.96 11.39
CA LEU A 106 15.81 1.23 11.95
C LEU A 106 17.08 2.07 11.85
#